data_AF-A0A529QNJ1-F1
#
_entry.id   AF-A0A529QNJ1-F1
#
_cell.length_a   1.000
_cell.length_b   1.000
_cell.length_c   1.000
_cell.angle_alpha   90.00
_cell.angle_beta   90.00
_cell.angle_gamma   90.00
#
_symmetry.space_group_name_H-M   'P 1'
#
loop_
_entity.id
_entity.type
_entity.pdbx_description
1 polymer ?
#
loop_
_entity_poly.entity_id
_entity_poly.type
_entity_poly.pdbx_seq_one_letter_code
_entity_poly.pdbx_strand_id
1 'polypeptide(L)'
;MARRRVRTAWLFLAPMLFVLGVVAGWPFLRTVYYSFTDASLADLDARQWVGFDNYFSVLRLPSGRLLYDGLLVDPVWWRAVWNTVRFAIISVACETALGMIV
;
A
#
# COMPACT_ATOMS: atom_id res chain seq x y z
N MET A 1 13.11 -30.42 -25.63
CA MET A 1 13.17 -29.17 -26.42
C MET A 1 12.44 -27.98 -25.76
N ALA A 2 11.18 -28.12 -25.32
CA ALA A 2 10.39 -27.01 -24.72
C ALA A 2 11.01 -26.33 -23.49
N ARG A 3 11.54 -27.10 -22.51
CA ARG A 3 12.21 -26.55 -21.31
C ARG A 3 13.43 -25.67 -21.59
N ARG A 4 14.15 -25.94 -22.70
CA ARG A 4 15.34 -25.17 -23.08
C ARG A 4 14.94 -23.79 -23.60
N ARG A 5 13.88 -23.71 -24.41
CA ARG A 5 13.31 -22.44 -24.90
C ARG A 5 12.76 -21.57 -23.76
N VAL A 6 12.05 -22.16 -22.79
CA VAL A 6 11.53 -21.42 -21.63
C VAL A 6 12.66 -20.85 -20.77
N ARG A 7 13.72 -21.62 -20.48
CA ARG A 7 14.89 -21.12 -19.74
C ARG A 7 15.59 -19.99 -20.48
N THR A 8 15.77 -20.12 -21.80
CA THR A 8 16.38 -19.07 -22.62
C THR A 8 15.52 -17.81 -22.67
N ALA A 9 14.19 -17.95 -22.81
CA ALA A 9 13.26 -16.82 -22.76
C ALA A 9 13.33 -16.06 -21.43
N TRP A 10 13.39 -16.78 -20.30
CA TRP A 10 13.57 -16.17 -18.98
C TRP A 10 14.93 -15.47 -18.84
N LEU A 11 16.01 -16.02 -19.38
CA LEU A 11 17.32 -15.36 -19.37
C LEU A 11 17.33 -14.02 -20.11
N PHE A 12 16.55 -13.90 -21.20
CA PHE A 12 16.41 -12.64 -21.94
C PHE A 12 15.40 -11.68 -21.30
N LEU A 13 14.31 -12.19 -20.71
CA LEU A 13 13.26 -11.38 -20.10
C LEU A 13 13.60 -10.92 -18.68
N ALA A 14 14.32 -11.73 -17.90
CA ALA A 14 14.69 -11.43 -16.52
C ALA A 14 15.37 -10.06 -16.34
N PRO A 15 16.39 -9.66 -17.14
CA PRO A 15 17.00 -8.34 -16.97
C PRO A 15 16.02 -7.20 -17.25
N MET A 16 15.14 -7.34 -18.23
CA MET A 16 14.10 -6.34 -18.51
C MET A 16 13.08 -6.25 -17.37
N LEU A 17 12.54 -7.40 -16.92
CA LEU A 17 11.58 -7.47 -15.83
C LEU A 17 12.19 -6.97 -14.52
N PHE A 18 13.47 -7.23 -14.29
CA PHE A 18 14.19 -6.73 -13.13
C PHE A 18 14.27 -5.20 -13.15
N VAL A 19 14.73 -4.60 -14.26
CA VAL A 19 14.80 -3.14 -14.37
C VAL A 19 13.41 -2.51 -14.21
N LEU A 20 12.39 -3.08 -14.87
CA LEU A 20 11.01 -2.62 -14.74
C LEU A 20 10.52 -2.71 -13.28
N GLY A 21 10.79 -3.83 -12.62
CA GLY A 21 10.43 -4.06 -11.23
C GLY A 21 11.13 -3.09 -10.28
N VAL A 22 12.39 -2.77 -10.51
CA VAL A 22 13.14 -1.77 -9.71
C VAL A 22 12.58 -0.37 -9.94
N VAL A 23 12.37 0.03 -11.18
CA VAL A 23 11.85 1.38 -11.51
C VAL A 23 10.43 1.59 -10.98
N ALA A 24 9.56 0.59 -11.09
CA ALA A 24 8.21 0.64 -10.53
C ALA A 24 8.19 0.48 -9.01
N GLY A 25 9.08 -0.34 -8.46
CA GLY A 25 9.19 -0.59 -7.03
C GLY A 25 9.78 0.57 -6.25
N TRP A 26 10.70 1.34 -6.84
CA TRP A 26 11.33 2.50 -6.21
C TRP A 26 10.34 3.56 -5.69
N PRO A 27 9.41 4.12 -6.49
CA PRO A 27 8.44 5.09 -6.00
C PRO A 27 7.49 4.48 -4.97
N PHE A 28 7.15 3.19 -5.10
CA PHE A 28 6.34 2.49 -4.10
C PHE A 28 7.05 2.39 -2.75
N LEU A 29 8.31 1.95 -2.75
CA LEU A 29 9.14 1.88 -1.54
C LEU A 29 9.33 3.27 -0.92
N ARG A 30 9.45 4.31 -1.74
CA ARG A 30 9.52 5.70 -1.27
C ARG A 30 8.24 6.13 -0.56
N THR A 31 7.07 5.77 -1.08
CA THR A 31 5.78 6.02 -0.42
C THR A 31 5.66 5.26 0.90
N VAL A 32 6.11 4.01 0.94
CA VAL A 32 6.17 3.23 2.18
C VAL A 32 7.14 3.85 3.18
N TYR A 33 8.32 4.30 2.76
CA TYR A 33 9.24 5.02 3.63
C TYR A 33 8.60 6.30 4.20
N TYR A 34 7.85 7.03 3.37
CA TYR A 34 7.15 8.23 3.78
C TYR A 34 5.99 7.99 4.74
N SER A 35 5.38 6.81 4.77
CA SER A 35 4.35 6.51 5.77
C SER A 35 4.92 6.31 7.18
N PHE A 36 6.23 6.02 7.32
CA PHE A 36 6.94 5.98 8.61
C PHE A 36 7.49 7.33 9.06
N THR A 37 7.26 8.38 8.28
CA THR A 37 7.87 9.69 8.49
C THR A 37 6.80 10.76 8.51
N ASP A 38 6.84 11.69 9.46
CA ASP A 38 5.89 12.80 9.53
C ASP A 38 6.27 13.82 8.45
N ALA A 39 5.82 13.59 7.22
CA ALA A 39 5.63 14.75 6.36
C ALA A 39 4.20 14.91 5.96
N SER A 40 3.78 16.13 6.22
CA SER A 40 2.63 16.80 5.70
C SER A 40 2.90 17.26 4.26
N LEU A 41 1.85 17.30 3.44
CA LEU A 41 1.86 17.95 2.12
C LEU A 41 2.26 19.44 2.20
N ALA A 42 2.11 20.06 3.38
CA ALA A 42 2.48 21.45 3.62
C ALA A 42 3.95 21.65 4.01
N ASP A 43 4.65 20.60 4.46
CA ASP A 43 6.04 20.70 4.96
C ASP A 43 6.82 19.43 4.61
N LEU A 44 7.35 19.40 3.39
CA LEU A 44 8.14 18.27 2.88
C LEU A 44 9.60 18.27 3.39
N ASP A 45 10.11 19.44 3.80
CA ASP A 45 11.50 19.62 4.26
C ASP A 45 11.68 19.35 5.76
N ALA A 46 10.63 19.50 6.57
CA ALA A 46 10.65 19.24 8.02
C ALA A 46 10.41 17.75 8.37
N ARG A 47 10.80 16.84 7.48
CA ARG A 47 10.42 15.43 7.53
C ARG A 47 11.14 14.68 8.65
N GLN A 48 10.45 14.43 9.76
CA GLN A 48 10.99 13.75 10.95
C GLN A 48 10.61 12.26 10.95
N TRP A 49 11.57 11.38 11.26
CA TRP A 49 11.32 9.94 11.41
C TRP A 49 10.49 9.69 12.67
N VAL A 50 9.23 9.31 12.48
CA VAL A 50 8.27 9.02 13.57
C VAL A 50 7.99 7.52 13.73
N GLY A 51 8.56 6.67 12.88
CA GLY A 51 8.41 5.22 12.98
C GLY A 51 6.94 4.78 12.85
N PHE A 52 6.42 4.08 13.85
CA PHE A 52 5.07 3.49 13.82
C PHE A 52 3.97 4.40 14.35
N ASP A 53 4.29 5.63 14.76
CA ASP A 53 3.33 6.53 15.42
C ASP A 53 2.14 6.89 14.51
N ASN A 54 2.33 6.96 13.19
CA ASN A 54 1.27 7.18 12.20
C ASN A 54 0.23 6.03 12.16
N TYR A 55 0.64 4.82 12.54
CA TYR A 55 -0.21 3.64 12.50
C TYR A 55 -0.87 3.37 13.85
N PHE A 56 -0.12 3.53 14.93
CA PHE A 56 -0.59 3.30 16.29
C PHE A 56 0.25 4.09 17.29
N SER A 57 -0.38 5.05 17.97
CA SER A 57 0.22 5.84 19.04
C SER A 57 -0.69 5.82 20.29
N VAL A 58 -0.05 5.86 21.46
CA VAL A 58 -0.75 5.88 22.76
C VAL A 58 -0.39 7.18 23.47
N LEU A 59 -1.32 8.13 23.47
CA LEU A 59 -1.16 9.42 24.12
C LEU A 59 -1.63 9.31 25.58
N ARG A 60 -0.71 9.54 26.52
CA ARG A 60 -1.02 9.58 27.96
C ARG A 60 -1.26 11.03 28.37
N LEU A 61 -2.51 11.36 28.68
CA LEU A 61 -2.84 12.71 29.16
C LEU A 61 -2.40 12.88 30.63
N PRO A 62 -2.10 14.12 31.06
CA PRO A 62 -1.81 14.45 32.46
C PRO A 62 -2.95 14.04 33.44
N SER A 63 -4.17 13.86 32.93
CA SER A 63 -5.34 13.38 33.68
C SER A 63 -5.37 11.86 33.90
N GLY A 64 -4.36 11.11 33.46
CA GLY A 64 -4.29 9.65 33.57
C GLY A 64 -5.08 8.89 32.50
N ARG A 65 -5.76 9.59 31.57
CA ARG A 65 -6.46 8.97 30.44
C ARG A 65 -5.46 8.55 29.36
N LEU A 66 -5.64 7.32 28.84
CA LEU A 66 -4.94 6.81 27.66
C LEU A 66 -5.84 7.03 26.44
N LEU A 67 -5.35 7.79 25.46
CA LEU A 67 -5.97 7.91 24.14
C LEU A 67 -5.17 7.07 23.16
N TYR A 68 -5.88 6.21 22.43
CA TYR A 68 -5.32 5.48 21.30
C TYR A 68 -5.59 6.30 20.05
N ASP A 69 -4.53 6.65 19.33
CA ASP A 69 -4.59 7.43 18.10
C ASP A 69 -3.80 6.71 17.00
N GLY A 70 -4.13 6.96 15.74
CA GLY A 70 -3.50 6.33 14.58
C GLY A 70 -4.45 5.54 13.68
N LEU A 71 -4.02 5.29 12.45
CA LEU A 71 -4.83 4.70 11.37
C LEU A 71 -5.45 3.35 11.73
N LEU A 72 -4.75 2.52 12.51
CA LEU A 72 -5.21 1.17 12.84
C LEU A 72 -6.40 1.15 13.80
N VAL A 73 -6.55 2.19 14.62
CA VAL A 73 -7.64 2.32 15.61
C VAL A 73 -8.73 3.27 15.17
N ASP A 74 -8.55 3.99 14.05
CA ASP A 74 -9.53 4.93 13.52
C ASP A 74 -10.75 4.21 12.91
N PRO A 75 -11.96 4.38 13.49
CA PRO A 75 -13.18 3.77 12.96
C PRO A 75 -13.62 4.35 11.61
N VAL A 76 -13.23 5.59 11.27
CA VAL A 76 -13.54 6.21 9.97
C VAL A 76 -12.70 5.56 8.88
N TRP A 77 -11.41 5.37 9.13
CA TRP A 77 -10.50 4.67 8.23
C TRP A 77 -11.00 3.28 7.87
N TRP A 78 -11.33 2.45 8.87
CA TRP A 78 -11.83 1.08 8.63
C TRP A 78 -13.17 1.04 7.90
N ARG A 79 -14.05 2.02 8.15
CA ARG A 79 -15.30 2.15 7.40
C ARG A 79 -15.04 2.43 5.92
N ALA A 80 -14.10 3.32 5.62
CA ALA A 80 -13.70 3.61 4.24
C ALA A 80 -13.10 2.38 3.56
N VAL A 81 -12.19 1.65 4.23
CA VAL A 81 -11.60 0.40 3.72
C VAL A 81 -12.69 -0.61 3.35
N TRP A 82 -13.67 -0.84 4.23
CA TRP A 82 -14.76 -1.78 3.94
C TRP A 82 -15.73 -1.32 2.87
N ASN A 83 -15.96 -0.01 2.73
CA ASN A 83 -16.74 0.50 1.60
C ASN A 83 -16.03 0.20 0.27
N THR A 84 -14.72 0.46 0.18
CA THR A 84 -13.93 0.21 -1.04
C THR A 84 -13.84 -1.27 -1.37
N VAL A 85 -13.57 -2.14 -0.38
CA VAL A 85 -13.48 -3.60 -0.60
C VAL A 85 -14.82 -4.17 -1.07
N ARG A 86 -15.93 -3.78 -0.42
CA ARG A 86 -17.28 -4.21 -0.83
C ARG A 86 -17.61 -3.77 -2.25
N PHE A 87 -17.31 -2.52 -2.58
CA PHE A 87 -17.49 -1.99 -3.92
C PHE A 87 -16.67 -2.77 -4.95
N ALA A 88 -15.37 -2.96 -4.70
CA ALA A 88 -14.48 -3.67 -5.62
C ALA A 88 -14.96 -5.10 -5.89
N ILE A 89 -15.33 -5.85 -4.86
CA ILE A 89 -15.80 -7.24 -5.00
C ILE A 89 -17.10 -7.29 -5.82
N ILE A 90 -18.08 -6.44 -5.49
CA ILE A 90 -19.37 -6.44 -6.19
C ILE A 90 -19.20 -6.01 -7.65
N SER A 91 -18.41 -4.94 -7.90
CA SER A 91 -18.17 -4.42 -9.26
C SER A 91 -17.48 -5.46 -10.12
N VAL A 92 -16.35 -6.01 -9.64
CA VAL A 92 -15.56 -7.00 -10.40
C VAL A 92 -16.36 -8.27 -10.65
N ALA A 93 -17.18 -8.73 -9.70
CA ALA A 93 -18.03 -9.91 -9.89
C ALA A 93 -19.09 -9.67 -10.98
N CYS A 94 -19.76 -8.52 -10.95
CA CYS A 94 -20.74 -8.14 -11.97
C CYS A 94 -20.09 -7.97 -13.35
N GLU A 95 -18.96 -7.26 -13.43
CA GLU A 95 -18.20 -7.05 -14.66
C GLU A 95 -17.72 -8.38 -15.25
N THR A 96 -17.22 -9.29 -14.42
CA THR A 96 -16.76 -10.62 -14.87
C THR A 96 -17.94 -11.46 -15.38
N ALA A 97 -19.08 -11.45 -14.68
CA ALA A 97 -20.26 -12.19 -15.10
C ALA A 97 -20.80 -11.68 -16.44
N LEU A 98 -20.93 -10.36 -16.60
CA LEU A 98 -21.38 -9.75 -17.85
C LEU A 98 -20.37 -9.97 -18.98
N GLY A 99 -19.06 -9.85 -18.70
CA GLY A 99 -17.99 -10.06 -19.67
C GLY A 99 -17.85 -11.50 -20.16
N MET A 100 -18.41 -12.49 -19.45
CA MET A 100 -18.52 -13.87 -19.95
C MET A 100 -19.76 -14.12 -20.80
N ILE A 101 -20.79 -13.26 -20.68
CA ILE A 101 -22.05 -13.39 -21.42
C ILE A 101 -21.97 -12.74 -22.80
N VAL A 102 -21.21 -11.64 -22.92
CA VAL A 102 -20.96 -10.89 -24.17
C VAL A 102 -19.77 -11.49 -24.92
#